data_AF-S0GES6-F1
#
_entry.id   AF-S0GES6-F1
#
_cell.length_a   1.000
_cell.length_b   1.000
_cell.length_c   1.000
_cell.angle_alpha   90.00
_cell.angle_beta   90.00
_cell.angle_gamma   90.00
#
_symmetry.space_group_name_H-M   'P 1'
#
loop_
_entity.id
_entity.type
_entity.pdbx_description
1 polymer ?
#
loop_
_entity_poly.entity_id
_entity_poly.type
_entity_poly.pdbx_seq_one_letter_code
_entity_poly.pdbx_strand_id
1 'polypeptide(L)'
;MNTTTKKEKIKFSKAFWVANTVELFERAAYYGVFIVITLYLSRILGFNDIQAATIAGTFSAFLYFLPTFAGALADKIGFRNSMLLAFSLLTIGYAGLGLYPTWSSQPDWLNTGQQQHLPDCSKVISVMELSRS
;
A
#
# COMPACT_ATOMS: atom_id res chain seq x y z
N MET A 1 -52.57 37.32 8.45
CA MET A 1 -51.86 36.29 9.24
C MET A 1 -50.68 35.80 8.41
N ASN A 2 -49.45 36.16 8.76
CA ASN A 2 -48.22 35.81 8.03
C ASN A 2 -47.58 34.55 8.66
N THR A 3 -47.78 33.40 8.04
CA THR A 3 -47.23 32.11 8.49
C THR A 3 -45.79 31.94 7.99
N THR A 4 -44.82 32.41 8.79
CA THR A 4 -43.40 32.12 8.54
C THR A 4 -43.08 30.69 8.98
N THR A 5 -43.01 29.77 8.03
CA THR A 5 -42.58 28.38 8.26
C THR A 5 -41.09 28.36 8.62
N LYS A 6 -40.80 28.21 9.90
CA LYS A 6 -39.42 28.05 10.41
C LYS A 6 -38.87 26.71 9.88
N LYS A 7 -38.03 26.74 8.84
CA LYS A 7 -37.24 25.57 8.40
C LYS A 7 -36.37 25.12 9.58
N GLU A 8 -36.78 24.08 10.29
CA GLU A 8 -35.92 23.42 11.28
C GLU A 8 -34.70 22.85 10.56
N LYS A 9 -33.53 23.44 10.81
CA LYS A 9 -32.26 22.89 10.34
C LYS A 9 -31.99 21.66 11.17
N ILE A 10 -32.11 20.47 10.57
CA ILE A 10 -31.72 19.20 11.20
C ILE A 10 -30.26 19.33 11.64
N LYS A 11 -30.04 19.42 12.95
CA LYS A 11 -28.72 19.63 13.53
C LYS A 11 -28.20 18.26 13.94
N PHE A 12 -27.37 17.67 13.09
CA PHE A 12 -26.74 16.38 13.40
C PHE A 12 -25.75 16.51 14.56
N SER A 13 -25.72 15.50 15.44
CA SER A 13 -24.75 15.42 16.54
C SER A 13 -23.32 15.34 16.01
N LYS A 14 -22.34 15.84 16.79
CA LYS A 14 -20.92 15.67 16.45
C LYS A 14 -20.55 14.18 16.29
N ALA A 15 -21.15 13.30 17.09
CA ALA A 15 -20.93 11.86 17.00
C ALA A 15 -21.41 11.27 15.66
N PHE A 16 -22.50 11.80 15.10
CA PHE A 16 -23.00 11.39 13.79
C PHE A 16 -21.99 11.74 12.68
N TRP A 17 -21.43 12.94 12.70
CA TRP A 17 -20.40 13.34 11.74
C TRP A 17 -19.14 12.50 11.88
N VAL A 18 -18.65 12.30 13.11
CA VAL A 18 -17.46 11.49 13.36
C VAL A 18 -17.67 10.05 12.87
N ALA A 19 -18.80 9.41 13.21
CA ALA A 19 -19.07 8.04 12.80
C ALA A 19 -19.14 7.89 11.27
N ASN A 20 -19.87 8.78 10.57
CA ASN A 20 -19.95 8.73 9.11
C ASN A 20 -18.60 8.98 8.43
N THR A 21 -17.80 9.90 8.97
CA THR A 21 -16.45 10.15 8.45
C THR A 21 -15.55 8.94 8.67
N VAL A 22 -15.54 8.35 9.87
CA VAL A 22 -14.75 7.14 10.16
C VAL A 22 -15.15 5.97 9.25
N GLU A 23 -16.44 5.73 9.07
CA GLU A 23 -16.95 4.71 8.14
C GLU A 23 -16.47 4.95 6.70
N LEU A 24 -16.50 6.20 6.23
CA LEU A 24 -16.02 6.53 4.89
C LEU A 24 -14.50 6.29 4.76
N PHE A 25 -13.73 6.63 5.79
CA PHE A 25 -12.28 6.38 5.82
C PHE A 25 -11.95 4.89 5.88
N GLU A 26 -12.72 4.10 6.63
CA GLU A 26 -12.58 2.64 6.68
C GLU A 26 -12.75 2.04 5.28
N ARG A 27 -13.84 2.42 4.58
CA ARG A 27 -14.08 1.98 3.20
C ARG A 27 -13.01 2.45 2.24
N ALA A 28 -12.58 3.71 2.35
CA ALA A 28 -11.51 4.25 1.50
C ALA A 28 -10.19 3.51 1.71
N ALA A 29 -9.84 3.19 2.96
CA ALA A 29 -8.66 2.41 3.31
C ALA A 29 -8.76 0.98 2.77
N TYR A 30 -9.92 0.33 2.92
CA TYR A 30 -10.18 -1.03 2.41
C TYR A 30 -9.91 -1.12 0.90
N TYR A 31 -10.48 -0.22 0.10
CA TYR A 31 -10.25 -0.22 -1.35
C TYR A 31 -8.85 0.26 -1.72
N GLY A 32 -8.30 1.25 -1.01
CA GLY A 32 -6.98 1.81 -1.26
C GLY A 32 -5.87 0.78 -1.13
N VAL A 33 -5.87 0.00 -0.05
CA VAL A 33 -4.86 -1.05 0.19
C VAL A 33 -4.92 -2.13 -0.90
N PHE A 34 -6.13 -2.58 -1.27
CA PHE A 34 -6.30 -3.59 -2.31
C PHE A 34 -5.78 -3.11 -3.68
N ILE A 35 -6.10 -1.87 -4.06
CA ILE A 35 -5.67 -1.29 -5.34
C ILE A 35 -4.15 -1.09 -5.39
N VAL A 36 -3.57 -0.48 -4.35
CA VAL A 36 -2.13 -0.16 -4.30
C VAL A 36 -1.28 -1.43 -4.39
N ILE A 37 -1.64 -2.47 -3.64
CA ILE A 37 -0.89 -3.73 -3.62
C ILE A 37 -1.00 -4.45 -4.96
N THR A 38 -2.21 -4.57 -5.51
CA THR A 38 -2.41 -5.23 -6.81
C THR A 38 -1.64 -4.52 -7.93
N LEU A 39 -1.66 -3.18 -7.94
CA LEU A 39 -0.89 -2.38 -8.91
C LEU A 39 0.62 -2.51 -8.70
N TYR A 40 1.10 -2.56 -7.46
CA TYR A 40 2.52 -2.74 -7.17
C TYR A 40 3.01 -4.10 -7.68
N LEU A 41 2.27 -5.18 -7.40
CA LEU A 41 2.63 -6.53 -7.85
C LEU A 41 2.56 -6.69 -9.37
N SER A 42 1.55 -6.12 -10.02
CA SER A 42 1.41 -6.22 -11.48
C SER A 42 2.42 -5.31 -12.23
N ARG A 43 2.58 -4.04 -11.82
CA ARG A 43 3.40 -3.06 -12.55
C ARG A 43 4.89 -3.04 -12.19
N ILE A 44 5.24 -3.23 -10.91
CA ILE A 44 6.63 -3.15 -10.46
C ILE A 44 7.28 -4.53 -10.50
N LEU A 45 6.56 -5.57 -10.05
CA LEU A 45 7.08 -6.94 -9.98
C LEU A 45 6.73 -7.79 -11.23
N GLY A 46 5.84 -7.32 -12.11
CA GLY A 46 5.53 -7.99 -13.37
C GLY A 46 4.72 -9.29 -13.23
N PHE A 47 4.06 -9.52 -12.10
CA PHE A 47 3.21 -10.69 -11.90
C PHE A 47 1.95 -10.61 -12.78
N ASN A 48 1.48 -11.78 -13.24
CA ASN A 48 0.19 -11.89 -13.92
C ASN A 48 -0.93 -11.36 -13.02
N ASP A 49 -1.90 -10.62 -13.59
CA ASP A 49 -2.97 -9.96 -12.83
C ASP A 49 -3.72 -10.90 -11.87
N ILE A 50 -3.92 -12.17 -12.26
CA ILE A 50 -4.57 -13.18 -11.40
C ILE A 50 -3.69 -13.54 -10.19
N GLN A 51 -2.37 -13.69 -10.39
CA GLN A 51 -1.44 -13.98 -9.31
C GLN A 51 -1.29 -12.77 -8.37
N ALA A 52 -1.19 -11.56 -8.93
CA ALA A 52 -1.14 -10.33 -8.16
C ALA A 52 -2.39 -10.14 -7.29
N ALA A 53 -3.58 -10.39 -7.85
CA ALA A 53 -4.84 -10.32 -7.11
C ALA A 53 -4.93 -11.40 -6.02
N THR A 54 -4.42 -12.61 -6.27
CA THR A 54 -4.38 -13.69 -5.27
C THR A 54 -3.52 -13.30 -4.08
N ILE A 55 -2.30 -12.80 -4.32
CA ILE A 55 -1.39 -12.37 -3.26
C ILE A 55 -1.96 -11.15 -2.51
N ALA A 56 -2.53 -10.18 -3.23
CA ALA A 56 -3.18 -9.02 -2.63
C ALA A 56 -4.38 -9.43 -1.74
N GLY A 57 -5.20 -10.38 -2.21
CA GLY A 57 -6.32 -10.93 -1.45
C GLY A 57 -5.88 -11.67 -0.19
N THR A 58 -4.85 -12.52 -0.29
CA THR A 58 -4.27 -13.21 0.88
C THR A 58 -3.67 -12.22 1.88
N PHE A 59 -2.98 -11.18 1.41
CA PHE A 59 -2.44 -10.14 2.29
C PHE A 59 -3.56 -9.38 3.03
N SER A 60 -4.62 -8.99 2.33
CA SER A 60 -5.80 -8.37 2.95
C SER A 60 -6.46 -9.30 3.97
N ALA A 61 -6.60 -10.59 3.66
CA ALA A 61 -7.15 -11.56 4.61
C ALA A 61 -6.32 -11.61 5.91
N PHE A 62 -5.00 -11.65 5.80
CA PHE A 62 -4.10 -11.59 6.96
C PHE A 62 -4.21 -10.26 7.71
N LEU A 63 -4.27 -9.12 7.01
CA LEU A 63 -4.41 -7.81 7.63
C LEU A 63 -5.66 -7.68 8.50
N TYR A 64 -6.77 -8.30 8.12
CA TYR A 64 -8.00 -8.28 8.94
C TYR A 64 -8.03 -9.40 9.99
N PHE A 65 -7.41 -10.54 9.69
CA PHE A 65 -7.37 -11.68 10.59
C PHE A 65 -6.43 -11.42 11.78
N LEU A 66 -5.18 -11.03 11.51
CA LEU A 66 -4.14 -10.86 12.53
C LEU A 66 -4.54 -9.91 13.68
N PRO A 67 -5.10 -8.71 13.45
CA PRO A 67 -5.48 -7.80 14.54
C PRO A 67 -6.53 -8.39 15.47
N THR A 68 -7.45 -9.21 14.96
CA THR A 68 -8.49 -9.86 15.76
C THR A 68 -7.86 -10.82 16.79
N PHE A 69 -6.89 -11.63 16.36
CA PHE A 69 -6.18 -12.55 17.26
C PHE A 69 -5.10 -11.86 18.09
N ALA A 70 -4.35 -10.95 17.47
CA ALA A 70 -3.26 -10.21 18.12
C ALA A 70 -3.80 -9.28 19.22
N GLY A 71 -4.98 -8.67 19.04
CA GLY A 71 -5.64 -7.87 20.07
C GLY A 71 -6.00 -8.71 21.30
N ALA A 72 -6.69 -9.83 21.10
CA ALA A 72 -7.03 -10.75 22.19
C ALA A 72 -5.77 -11.33 22.87
N LEU A 73 -4.72 -11.60 22.10
CA LEU A 73 -3.45 -12.07 22.62
C LEU A 73 -2.72 -10.97 23.41
N ALA A 74 -2.76 -9.73 22.93
CA ALA A 74 -2.17 -8.57 23.60
C ALA A 74 -2.86 -8.27 24.94
N ASP A 75 -4.19 -8.40 24.99
CA ASP A 75 -4.97 -8.22 26.23
C ASP A 75 -4.58 -9.26 27.29
N LYS A 76 -4.31 -10.51 26.88
CA LYS A 76 -3.92 -11.59 27.80
C LYS A 76 -2.46 -11.49 28.28
N ILE A 77 -1.57 -10.99 27.42
CA ILE A 77 -0.13 -10.90 27.67
C ILE A 77 0.27 -9.62 28.42
N GLY A 78 -0.59 -8.59 28.37
CA GLY A 78 -0.38 -7.30 29.02
C GLY A 78 0.47 -6.34 28.19
N PHE A 79 0.29 -5.03 28.45
CA PHE A 79 0.80 -3.93 27.62
C PHE A 79 2.31 -3.95 27.36
N ARG A 80 3.13 -4.29 28.37
CA ARG A 80 4.60 -4.29 28.22
C ARG A 80 5.09 -5.38 27.28
N ASN A 81 4.51 -6.57 27.39
CA ASN A 81 4.92 -7.72 26.61
C ASN A 81 4.33 -7.66 25.18
N SER A 82 3.13 -7.09 25.00
CA SER A 82 2.57 -6.85 23.66
C SER A 82 3.41 -5.83 22.87
N MET A 83 3.98 -4.83 23.55
CA MET A 83 4.86 -3.86 22.91
C MET A 83 6.19 -4.48 22.46
N LEU A 84 6.79 -5.36 23.28
CA LEU A 84 7.97 -6.14 22.88
C LEU A 84 7.67 -7.09 21.71
N LEU A 85 6.50 -7.75 21.73
CA LEU A 85 6.05 -8.61 20.63
C LEU A 85 5.95 -7.80 19.33
N ALA A 86 5.33 -6.62 19.36
CA ALA A 86 5.22 -5.75 18.19
C ALA A 86 6.59 -5.33 17.63
N PHE A 87 7.53 -4.91 18.48
CA PHE A 87 8.88 -4.55 18.04
C PHE A 87 9.67 -5.74 17.50
N SER A 88 9.51 -6.92 18.10
CA SER A 88 10.17 -8.14 17.60
C SER A 88 9.65 -8.52 16.20
N LEU A 89 8.33 -8.51 16.00
CA LEU A 89 7.69 -8.74 14.69
C LEU A 89 8.14 -7.71 13.65
N LEU A 90 8.20 -6.44 14.03
CA LEU A 90 8.66 -5.36 13.15
C LEU A 90 10.12 -5.59 12.71
N THR A 91 10.98 -5.91 13.67
CA THR A 91 12.41 -6.16 13.41
C THR A 91 12.58 -7.35 12.47
N ILE A 92 11.86 -8.45 12.70
CA ILE A 92 11.89 -9.63 11.85
C ILE A 92 11.36 -9.32 10.44
N GLY A 93 10.27 -8.55 10.33
CA GLY A 93 9.70 -8.15 9.04
C GLY A 93 10.67 -7.32 8.20
N TYR A 94 11.29 -6.29 8.79
CA TYR A 94 12.28 -5.45 8.10
C TYR A 94 13.57 -6.20 7.80
N ALA A 95 14.03 -7.07 8.71
CA ALA A 95 15.18 -7.93 8.44
C ALA A 95 14.91 -8.88 7.26
N GLY A 96 13.70 -9.46 7.19
CA GLY A 96 13.27 -10.30 6.07
C GLY A 96 13.27 -9.55 4.74
N LEU A 97 12.78 -8.30 4.70
CA LEU A 97 12.83 -7.46 3.50
C LEU A 97 14.27 -7.12 3.08
N GLY A 98 15.18 -6.89 4.04
CA GLY A 98 16.60 -6.63 3.75
C GLY A 98 17.34 -7.87 3.25
N LEU A 99 16.95 -9.07 3.71
CA LEU A 99 17.55 -10.34 3.29
C LEU A 99 16.94 -10.87 1.99
N TYR A 100 15.70 -10.53 1.65
CA TYR A 100 15.04 -10.97 0.42
C TYR A 100 15.89 -10.77 -0.86
N PRO A 101 16.46 -9.57 -1.14
CA PRO A 101 17.29 -9.37 -2.33
C PRO A 101 18.61 -10.15 -2.29
N THR A 102 19.13 -10.48 -1.11
CA THR A 102 20.36 -11.29 -0.97
C THR A 102 20.15 -12.78 -1.29
N TRP A 103 18.90 -13.26 -1.22
CA TRP A 103 18.55 -14.64 -1.57
C TRP A 103 17.99 -14.76 -2.98
N SER A 104 17.24 -13.75 -3.44
CA SER A 104 16.68 -13.69 -4.80
C SER A 104 17.65 -13.09 -5.82
N SER A 105 18.96 -13.21 -5.60
CA SER A 105 19.97 -12.72 -6.54
C SER A 105 19.90 -13.54 -7.83
N GLN A 106 19.00 -13.16 -8.75
CA GLN A 106 19.20 -13.44 -10.15
C GLN A 106 20.45 -12.66 -10.56
N PRO A 107 21.44 -13.32 -11.16
CA PRO A 107 22.63 -12.62 -11.60
C PRO A 107 22.26 -11.49 -12.57
N ASP A 108 22.83 -10.31 -12.35
CA ASP A 108 22.52 -9.07 -13.08
C ASP A 108 22.66 -9.18 -14.61
N TRP A 109 23.30 -10.24 -15.12
CA TRP A 109 23.45 -10.52 -16.55
C TRP A 109 22.17 -10.98 -17.28
N LEU A 110 21.05 -11.24 -16.59
CA LEU A 110 19.74 -11.50 -17.20
C LEU A 110 18.84 -10.25 -17.34
N ASN A 111 19.12 -9.17 -16.61
CA ASN A 111 18.29 -7.95 -16.59
C ASN A 111 18.86 -6.78 -17.41
N THR A 112 20.03 -6.95 -18.02
CA THR A 112 20.68 -5.91 -18.86
C THR A 112 19.94 -5.64 -20.18
N GLY A 113 18.86 -6.37 -20.50
CA GLY A 113 18.16 -6.29 -21.78
C GLY A 113 16.93 -5.38 -21.84
N GLN A 114 16.41 -4.84 -20.74
CA GLN A 114 15.07 -4.19 -20.76
C GLN A 114 14.97 -2.79 -20.12
N GLN A 115 16.08 -2.12 -19.79
CA GLN A 115 16.03 -0.72 -19.35
C GLN A 115 17.18 0.11 -19.93
N GLN A 116 16.94 0.73 -21.09
CA GLN A 116 17.25 2.14 -21.41
C GLN A 116 16.91 2.44 -22.89
N HIS A 117 15.62 2.64 -23.18
CA HIS A 117 15.25 3.71 -24.10
C HIS A 117 15.25 5.03 -23.32
N LEU A 118 16.42 5.41 -22.81
CA LEU A 118 16.73 6.82 -22.56
C LEU A 118 17.67 7.21 -23.70
N PRO A 119 17.39 8.29 -24.45
CA PRO A 119 18.34 8.78 -25.43
C PRO A 119 19.61 9.19 -24.67
N ASP A 120 20.67 8.40 -24.85
CA ASP A 120 22.02 8.76 -24.46
C ASP A 120 22.34 10.17 -24.99
N CYS A 121 22.69 11.10 -24.11
CA CYS A 121 23.01 12.48 -24.48
C CYS A 121 24.12 12.56 -25.55
N SER A 122 24.99 11.54 -25.65
CA SER A 122 25.98 11.44 -26.73
C SER A 122 25.35 11.23 -28.11
N LYS A 123 24.23 10.49 -28.21
CA LYS A 123 23.51 10.28 -29.48
C LYS A 123 22.75 11.53 -29.92
N VAL A 124 22.25 12.34 -28.98
CA VAL A 124 21.56 13.62 -29.30
C VAL A 124 22.56 14.64 -29.85
N ILE A 125 23.76 14.70 -29.28
CA ILE A 125 24.84 15.58 -29.77
C ILE A 125 25.31 15.13 -31.16
N SER A 126 25.45 13.82 -31.40
CA SER A 126 25.87 13.30 -32.71
C SER A 126 24.83 13.51 -33.82
N VAL A 127 23.53 13.52 -33.50
CA VAL A 127 22.45 13.79 -34.48
C VAL A 127 22.32 15.30 -34.76
N MET A 128 22.64 16.18 -33.80
CA MET A 128 22.73 17.62 -34.05
C MET A 128 23.93 18.00 -34.92
N GLU A 129 25.10 17.36 -34.74
CA GLU A 129 26.28 17.57 -35.59
C GLU A 129 26.05 17.13 -37.04
N LEU A 130 25.31 16.03 -37.26
CA LEU A 130 24.95 15.53 -38.59
C LEU A 130 23.87 16.35 -39.32
N SER A 131 23.15 17.23 -38.62
CA SER A 131 22.17 18.16 -39.23
C SER A 131 22.79 19.52 -39.60
N ARG A 132 24.09 19.72 -39.32
CA ARG A 132 24.86 20.94 -39.62
C ARG A 132 25.85 20.76 -40.79
N SER A 133 25.77 19.65 -41.54
CA SER A 133 26.48 19.45 -42.81
C SER A 133 25.54 19.55 -44.00
#